data_AF-A0A9D6G4Y2-F1
#
_entry.id   AF-A0A9D6G4Y2-F1
#
_cell.length_a   1.000
_cell.length_b   1.000
_cell.length_c   1.000
_cell.angle_alpha   90.00
_cell.angle_beta   90.00
_cell.angle_gamma   90.00
#
_symmetry.space_group_name_H-M   'P 1'
#
loop_
_entity.id
_entity.type
_entity.pdbx_description
1 polymer ?
#
loop_
_entity_poly.entity_id
_entity_poly.type
_entity_poly.pdbx_seq_one_letter_code
_entity_poly.pdbx_strand_id
1 'polypeptide(L)'
;MLEIVEIYVFVLAGFVGYQVITRVPPLLHTPLMSATNAMSAISLVGSLVVAGSGHGTVASVLGCVAVACAMTNVVGGFIITDRMLKMFRRAAAPPPAGAAPAAPRKDNE
;
A
#
# COMPACT_ATOMS: atom_id res chain seq x y z
N MET A 1 -27.64 -15.74 12.62
CA MET A 1 -27.28 -15.93 11.19
C MET A 1 -26.10 -15.05 10.79
N LEU A 2 -26.17 -13.72 10.99
CA LEU A 2 -25.06 -12.79 10.67
C LEU A 2 -23.75 -13.10 11.40
N GLU A 3 -23.79 -13.38 12.70
CA GLU A 3 -22.58 -13.70 13.50
C GLU A 3 -21.83 -14.94 12.97
N ILE A 4 -22.56 -15.97 12.54
CA ILE A 4 -21.96 -17.19 11.96
C ILE A 4 -21.30 -16.87 10.61
N VAL A 5 -21.90 -15.97 9.83
CA VAL A 5 -21.34 -15.54 8.53
C VAL A 5 -20.05 -14.74 8.73
N GLU A 6 -19.98 -13.84 9.71
CA GLU A 6 -18.76 -13.06 10.00
C GLU A 6 -17.59 -13.95 10.40
N ILE A 7 -17.83 -14.93 11.28
CA ILE A 7 -16.82 -15.92 11.68
C ILE A 7 -16.40 -16.77 10.47
N TYR A 8 -17.35 -17.18 9.64
CA TYR A 8 -17.06 -17.95 8.43
C TYR A 8 -16.17 -17.16 7.45
N VAL A 9 -16.51 -15.88 7.21
CA VAL A 9 -15.70 -14.98 6.39
C VAL A 9 -14.32 -14.76 7.00
N PHE A 10 -14.22 -14.55 8.31
CA PHE A 10 -12.95 -14.38 9.01
C PHE A 10 -12.02 -15.59 8.83
N VAL A 11 -12.55 -16.81 9.04
CA VAL A 11 -11.77 -18.05 8.89
C VAL A 11 -11.33 -18.26 7.44
N LEU A 12 -12.24 -18.08 6.47
CA LEU A 12 -11.90 -18.24 5.05
C LEU A 12 -10.92 -17.17 4.56
N ALA A 13 -11.08 -15.91 4.96
CA ALA A 13 -10.15 -14.84 4.62
C ALA A 13 -8.74 -15.11 5.18
N GLY A 14 -8.65 -15.62 6.41
CA GLY A 14 -7.38 -16.05 7.00
C GLY A 14 -6.71 -17.18 6.21
N PHE A 15 -7.48 -18.20 5.82
CA PHE A 15 -6.98 -19.30 5.00
C PHE A 15 -6.49 -18.83 3.62
N VAL A 16 -7.25 -17.95 2.97
CA VAL A 16 -6.85 -17.34 1.69
C VAL A 16 -5.57 -16.52 1.86
N GLY A 17 -5.48 -15.69 2.90
CA GLY A 17 -4.28 -14.92 3.20
C GLY A 17 -3.03 -15.79 3.36
N TYR A 18 -3.14 -16.89 4.09
CA TYR A 18 -2.05 -17.87 4.25
C TYR A 18 -1.61 -18.49 2.92
N GLN A 19 -2.57 -18.98 2.12
CA GLN A 19 -2.27 -19.58 0.81
C GLN A 19 -1.66 -18.59 -0.18
N VAL A 20 -2.06 -17.32 -0.12
CA VAL A 20 -1.49 -16.28 -0.99
C VAL A 20 -0.05 -15.95 -0.56
N ILE A 21 0.19 -15.69 0.72
CA ILE A 21 1.52 -15.25 1.22
C ILE A 21 2.57 -16.36 1.05
N THR A 22 2.22 -17.62 1.26
CA THR A 22 3.14 -18.76 1.11
C THR A 22 3.64 -18.99 -0.32
N ARG A 23 3.00 -18.38 -1.33
CA ARG A 23 3.36 -18.52 -2.75
C ARG A 23 4.10 -17.30 -3.31
N VAL A 24 4.42 -16.31 -2.47
CA VAL A 24 5.15 -15.11 -2.89
C VAL A 24 6.64 -15.44 -3.06
N PRO A 25 7.29 -15.04 -4.16
CA PRO A 25 8.72 -15.27 -4.35
C PRO A 25 9.56 -14.48 -3.32
N PRO A 26 10.75 -14.99 -2.91
CA PRO A 26 11.54 -14.38 -1.84
C PRO A 26 11.93 -12.91 -2.07
N LEU A 27 12.12 -12.54 -3.33
CA LEU A 27 12.45 -11.18 -3.76
C LEU A 27 11.38 -10.15 -3.35
N LEU A 28 10.14 -10.59 -3.15
CA LEU A 28 9.02 -9.72 -2.81
C LEU A 28 8.70 -9.69 -1.31
N HIS A 29 9.43 -10.39 -0.43
CA HIS A 29 9.12 -10.35 1.01
C HIS A 29 9.22 -8.95 1.61
N THR A 30 10.23 -8.15 1.23
CA THR A 30 10.39 -6.78 1.73
C THR A 30 9.31 -5.83 1.18
N PRO A 31 9.02 -5.81 -0.13
CA PRO A 31 7.85 -5.10 -0.66
C PRO A 31 6.52 -5.56 -0.05
N LEU A 32 6.34 -6.87 0.17
CA LEU A 32 5.14 -7.45 0.77
C LEU A 32 4.98 -7.01 2.22
N MET A 33 6.06 -6.98 3.00
CA MET A 33 6.07 -6.48 4.38
C MET A 33 5.63 -5.01 4.45
N SER A 34 6.08 -4.19 3.50
CA SER A 34 5.61 -2.79 3.38
C SER A 34 4.14 -2.71 2.97
N ALA A 35 3.71 -3.55 2.03
CA ALA A 35 2.33 -3.57 1.55
C ALA A 35 1.35 -4.00 2.63
N THR A 36 1.68 -5.01 3.45
CA THR A 36 0.83 -5.43 4.57
C THR A 36 0.75 -4.38 5.66
N ASN A 37 1.82 -3.61 5.89
CA ASN A 37 1.76 -2.43 6.75
C ASN A 37 0.75 -1.40 6.20
N ALA A 38 0.83 -1.07 4.91
CA ALA A 38 -0.14 -0.15 4.27
C ALA A 38 -1.60 -0.64 4.37
N MET A 39 -1.83 -1.95 4.28
CA MET A 39 -3.18 -2.54 4.43
C MET A 39 -3.72 -2.44 5.86
N SER A 40 -2.86 -2.40 6.88
CA SER A 40 -3.27 -2.22 8.28
C SER A 40 -3.97 -0.87 8.53
N ALA A 41 -3.82 0.07 7.60
CA ALA A 41 -4.53 1.34 7.60
C ALA A 41 -6.05 1.22 7.43
N ILE A 42 -6.61 0.01 7.26
CA ILE A 42 -8.05 -0.25 7.37
C ILE A 42 -8.67 0.27 8.68
N SER A 43 -7.86 0.45 9.72
CA SER A 43 -8.24 1.17 10.94
C SER A 43 -8.85 2.56 10.69
N LEU A 44 -8.58 3.18 9.53
CA LEU A 44 -9.23 4.40 9.06
C LEU A 44 -10.76 4.30 9.05
N VAL A 45 -11.31 3.14 8.69
CA VAL A 45 -12.77 2.94 8.68
C VAL A 45 -13.32 3.07 10.09
N GLY A 46 -12.65 2.44 11.08
CA GLY A 46 -13.05 2.54 12.48
C GLY A 46 -12.90 3.95 13.03
N SER A 47 -11.82 4.66 12.70
CA SER A 47 -11.60 6.03 13.18
C SER A 47 -12.60 7.03 12.60
N LEU A 48 -13.00 6.88 11.33
CA LEU A 48 -14.06 7.70 10.72
C LEU A 48 -15.41 7.47 11.40
N VAL A 49 -15.75 6.22 11.71
CA VAL A 49 -16.98 5.89 12.45
C VAL A 49 -16.96 6.56 13.82
N VAL A 50 -15.86 6.46 14.57
CA VAL A 50 -15.73 7.09 15.90
C VAL A 50 -15.76 8.61 15.81
N ALA A 51 -15.05 9.22 14.85
CA ALA A 51 -15.04 10.67 14.67
C ALA A 51 -16.43 11.23 14.34
N GLY A 52 -17.22 10.50 13.55
CA GLY A 52 -18.60 10.85 13.17
C GLY A 52 -19.68 10.40 14.14
N SER A 53 -19.34 9.71 15.23
CA SER A 53 -20.31 9.04 16.09
C SER A 53 -21.08 9.94 17.05
N GLY A 54 -20.63 11.19 17.26
CA GLY A 54 -21.33 12.16 18.12
C GLY A 54 -21.31 11.86 19.62
N HIS A 55 -20.48 10.91 20.10
CA HIS A 55 -20.38 10.51 21.51
C HIS A 55 -19.70 11.55 22.45
N GLY A 56 -19.67 12.83 22.06
CA GLY A 56 -19.11 13.93 22.85
C GLY A 56 -17.68 14.35 22.47
N THR A 57 -17.23 15.47 23.06
CA THR A 57 -15.99 16.17 22.68
C THR A 57 -14.76 15.28 22.74
N VAL A 58 -14.64 14.43 23.77
CA VAL A 58 -13.48 13.53 23.93
C VAL A 58 -13.42 12.51 22.80
N ALA A 59 -14.54 11.89 22.45
CA ALA A 59 -14.62 10.92 21.35
C ALA A 59 -14.31 11.57 20.00
N SER A 60 -14.79 12.79 19.76
CA SER A 60 -14.48 13.53 18.52
C SER A 60 -12.99 13.90 18.41
N VAL A 61 -12.36 14.34 19.50
CA VAL A 61 -10.92 14.67 19.51
C VAL A 61 -10.09 13.40 19.28
N LEU A 62 -10.37 12.32 20.01
CA LEU A 62 -9.67 11.04 19.83
C LEU A 62 -9.91 10.44 18.44
N GLY A 63 -11.14 10.55 17.91
CA GLY A 63 -11.48 10.14 16.56
C GLY A 63 -10.69 10.92 15.50
N CYS A 64 -10.58 12.25 15.66
CA CYS A 64 -9.78 13.09 14.78
C CYS A 64 -8.29 12.69 14.78
N VAL A 65 -7.70 12.46 15.95
CA VAL A 65 -6.32 11.97 16.08
C VAL A 65 -6.17 10.59 15.44
N ALA A 66 -7.12 9.68 15.68
CA ALA A 66 -7.12 8.35 15.09
C ALA A 66 -7.20 8.38 13.55
N VAL A 67 -7.99 9.30 12.97
CA VAL A 67 -8.05 9.52 11.52
C VAL A 67 -6.69 10.02 11.01
N ALA A 68 -6.07 11.00 11.66
CA ALA A 68 -4.76 11.51 11.25
C ALA A 68 -3.66 10.42 11.29
N CYS A 69 -3.64 9.62 12.36
CA CYS A 69 -2.72 8.49 12.48
C CYS A 69 -2.97 7.42 11.41
N ALA A 70 -4.23 7.04 11.18
CA ALA A 70 -4.58 6.06 10.16
C ALA A 70 -4.23 6.55 8.75
N MET A 71 -4.49 7.83 8.44
CA MET A 71 -4.11 8.44 7.16
C MET A 71 -2.60 8.47 6.93
N THR A 72 -1.81 8.67 7.98
CA THR A 72 -0.35 8.61 7.87
C THR A 72 0.10 7.20 7.48
N ASN A 73 -0.54 6.16 8.01
CA ASN A 73 -0.27 4.77 7.63
C ASN A 73 -0.69 4.47 6.18
N VAL A 74 -1.87 4.94 5.74
CA VAL A 74 -2.31 4.86 4.34
C VAL A 74 -1.26 5.49 3.43
N VAL A 75 -1.00 6.79 3.60
CA VAL A 75 -0.17 7.56 2.66
C VAL A 75 1.28 7.09 2.70
N GLY A 76 1.86 6.95 3.88
CA GLY A 76 3.24 6.48 4.04
C GLY A 76 3.43 5.07 3.51
N GLY A 77 2.53 4.15 3.86
CA GLY A 77 2.57 2.76 3.44
C GLY A 77 2.49 2.59 1.93
N PHE A 78 1.56 3.27 1.26
CA PHE A 78 1.42 3.18 -0.20
C PHE A 78 2.58 3.84 -0.96
N ILE A 79 3.11 4.99 -0.49
CA ILE A 79 4.27 5.64 -1.14
C ILE A 79 5.52 4.77 -1.06
N ILE A 80 5.81 4.20 0.12
CA ILE A 80 7.00 3.35 0.30
C ILE A 80 6.87 2.09 -0.56
N THR A 81 5.69 1.46 -0.54
CA THR A 81 5.42 0.25 -1.33
C THR A 81 5.56 0.52 -2.83
N ASP A 82 5.03 1.63 -3.34
CA ASP A 82 5.19 2.00 -4.76
C ASP A 82 6.66 2.22 -5.14
N ARG A 83 7.44 2.89 -4.28
CA ARG A 83 8.89 3.06 -4.50
C ARG A 83 9.62 1.72 -4.56
N MET A 84 9.30 0.79 -3.67
CA MET A 84 9.88 -0.56 -3.66
C MET A 84 9.52 -1.33 -4.93
N LEU A 85 8.25 -1.28 -5.36
CA LEU A 85 7.78 -1.98 -6.55
C LEU A 85 8.31 -1.38 -7.85
N LYS A 86 8.60 -0.06 -7.89
CA LYS A 86 9.23 0.59 -9.05
C LYS A 86 10.60 0.02 -9.38
N MET A 87 11.33 -0.53 -8.41
CA MET A 87 12.64 -1.16 -8.62
C MET A 87 12.57 -2.48 -9.41
N PHE A 88 11.39 -3.11 -9.49
CA PHE A 88 11.16 -4.30 -10.31
C PHE A 88 10.78 -3.98 -11.76
N ARG A 89 10.51 -2.70 -12.08
CA ARG A 89 10.32 -2.29 -13.47
C ARG A 89 11.68 -2.28 -14.15
N ARG A 90 11.78 -2.96 -15.29
CA ARG A 90 12.99 -2.95 -16.12
C ARG A 90 13.30 -1.50 -16.50
N ALA A 91 14.39 -0.95 -15.97
CA ALA A 91 14.94 0.29 -16.50
C ALA A 91 15.14 0.09 -18.01
N ALA A 92 14.74 1.08 -18.81
CA ALA A 92 14.98 1.06 -20.25
C ALA A 92 16.45 0.65 -20.49
N ALA A 93 16.64 -0.35 -21.36
CA ALA A 93 17.97 -0.88 -21.61
C ALA A 93 18.92 0.29 -21.95
N PRO A 94 20.13 0.36 -21.34
CA PRO A 94 21.13 1.32 -21.79
C PRO A 94 21.31 1.15 -23.30
N PRO A 95 21.44 2.24 -24.07
CA PRO A 95 21.73 2.12 -25.49
C PRO A 95 22.97 1.22 -25.66
N PRO A 96 22.98 0.33 -26.67
CA PRO A 96 24.06 -0.63 -26.84
C PRO A 96 25.40 0.09 -26.83
N ALA A 97 26.32 -0.37 -25.98
CA ALA A 97 27.67 0.17 -25.88
C ALA A 97 28.33 0.05 -27.25
N GLY A 98 28.46 1.19 -27.94
CA GLY A 98 28.95 1.27 -29.31
C GLY A 98 28.09 2.11 -30.27
N ALA A 99 26.91 2.59 -29.87
CA ALA A 99 26.18 3.59 -30.66
C ALA A 99 26.98 4.90 -30.69
N ALA A 100 27.51 5.26 -31.86
CA ALA A 100 28.20 6.52 -32.09
C ALA A 100 27.31 7.69 -31.63
N PRO A 101 27.87 8.76 -31.02
CA PRO A 101 27.10 9.92 -30.62
C PRO A 101 26.33 10.45 -31.83
N ALA A 102 25.00 10.52 -31.71
CA ALA A 102 24.14 11.05 -32.76
C ALA A 102 24.65 12.45 -33.12
N ALA A 103 24.94 12.66 -34.40
CA ALA A 103 25.45 13.93 -34.90
C ALA A 103 24.53 15.08 -34.46
N PRO A 104 25.07 16.26 -34.11
CA PRO A 104 24.24 17.39 -33.73
C PRO A 104 23.31 17.71 -34.91
N ARG A 105 22.00 17.67 -34.65
CA ARG A 105 21.00 18.14 -35.59
C ARG A 105 21.35 19.60 -35.85
N LYS A 106 21.77 19.91 -37.08
CA LYS A 106 21.90 21.30 -37.51
C LYS A 106 20.48 21.81 -37.64
N ASP A 107 20.05 22.50 -36.61
CA ASP A 107 18.84 23.29 -36.65
C ASP A 107 19.16 24.45 -37.61
N ASN A 108 18.75 24.27 -38.87
CA ASN A 108 18.88 25.28 -39.89
C ASN A 108 18.02 26.49 -39.50
N GLU A 109 18.59 27.67 -39.72
CA GLU A 109 18.05 29.02 -39.51
C GLU A 109 16.57 29.20 -39.88
#